data_AF-A0A6N2ZIZ4-F1
#
_entry.id   AF-A0A6N2ZIZ4-F1
#
_cell.length_a   1.000
_cell.length_b   1.000
_cell.length_c   1.000
_cell.angle_alpha   90.00
_cell.angle_beta   90.00
_cell.angle_gamma   90.00
#
_symmetry.space_group_name_H-M   'P 1'
#
loop_
_entity.id
_entity.type
_entity.pdbx_description
1 polymer ?
#
loop_
_entity_poly.entity_id
_entity_poly.type
_entity_poly.pdbx_seq_one_letter_code
_entity_poly.pdbx_strand_id
1 'polypeptide(L)'
;MYSLMKKIITEKDIRRHVSLVEQLLNHTKITVNELAEIIGTTERTIFSDLQSIRSHLPEGWDIFSDQAGISLQNQQNLLTNDLWEIFFKQSVSVELLKNLLFTKKVAVPDFLADYGLSYGTLKRHVTKINQRLASYDLQIDLTKYTACILGKERVIRTFYHRLLIPFTHNNYFFEDYSIHESHYFQFLRNLSQTELAVETEEIFGTCWFFINTIRIKANCRLDSSIHINSTLSSLYDSALKKLYLKEGIYLKDTELSFASFCFLESWNYNNNYGQEIARCLHHSPFLEVLETFVEELASELSLDQLKKHL
;
A
#
# COMPACT_ATOMS: atom_id res chain seq x y z
N MET A 1 3.48 -11.12 5.29
CA MET A 1 2.85 -10.21 4.33
C MET A 1 2.77 -8.77 4.84
N TYR A 2 2.49 -8.53 6.13
CA TYR A 2 2.17 -7.19 6.65
C TYR A 2 3.31 -6.51 7.44
N SER A 3 4.56 -6.67 6.99
CA SER A 3 5.74 -6.31 7.78
C SER A 3 5.82 -4.82 8.12
N LEU A 4 5.40 -3.94 7.21
CA LEU A 4 5.44 -2.49 7.43
C LEU A 4 4.34 -2.04 8.40
N MET A 5 3.10 -2.54 8.25
CA MET A 5 2.01 -2.23 9.17
C MET A 5 2.35 -2.66 10.62
N LYS A 6 2.91 -3.86 10.80
CA LYS A 6 3.37 -4.33 12.12
C LYS A 6 4.47 -3.44 12.74
N LYS A 7 5.31 -2.80 11.93
CA LYS A 7 6.32 -1.85 12.43
C LYS A 7 5.70 -0.53 12.89
N ILE A 8 4.60 -0.12 12.25
CA ILE A 8 3.86 1.10 12.54
C ILE A 8 2.99 0.98 13.78
N ILE A 9 2.42 -0.19 14.06
CA ILE A 9 1.67 -0.44 15.30
C ILE A 9 2.63 -0.34 16.50
N THR A 10 2.31 0.57 17.42
CA THR A 10 3.20 0.97 18.54
C THR A 10 2.83 0.32 19.86
N GLU A 11 1.60 -0.19 19.95
CA GLU A 11 1.02 -1.03 20.99
C GLU A 11 1.55 -2.46 20.84
N LYS A 12 2.19 -2.99 21.90
CA LYS A 12 2.89 -4.28 21.82
C LYS A 12 1.92 -5.46 21.74
N ASP A 13 0.83 -5.35 22.47
CA ASP A 13 -0.33 -6.24 22.51
C ASP A 13 -1.04 -6.30 21.17
N ILE A 14 -1.47 -5.17 20.60
CA ILE A 14 -2.12 -5.15 19.27
C ILE A 14 -1.19 -5.75 18.21
N ARG A 15 0.10 -5.38 18.21
CA ARG A 15 1.08 -5.96 17.27
C ARG A 15 1.21 -7.48 17.41
N ARG A 16 1.10 -7.99 18.65
CA ARG A 16 1.13 -9.43 18.92
C ARG A 16 -0.14 -10.10 18.42
N HIS A 17 -1.31 -9.48 18.62
CA HIS A 17 -2.58 -9.97 18.08
C HIS A 17 -2.57 -10.02 16.55
N VAL A 18 -2.08 -8.98 15.89
CA VAL A 18 -1.91 -8.96 14.43
C VAL A 18 -0.97 -10.07 13.97
N SER A 19 0.14 -10.29 14.67
CA SER A 19 1.06 -11.38 14.34
C SER A 19 0.41 -12.76 14.52
N LEU A 20 -0.42 -12.92 15.55
CA LEU A 20 -1.12 -14.16 15.84
C LEU A 20 -2.16 -14.45 14.76
N VAL A 21 -3.00 -13.48 14.40
CA VAL A 21 -3.98 -13.65 13.31
C VAL A 21 -3.28 -13.91 11.97
N GLU A 22 -2.15 -13.26 11.69
CA GLU A 22 -1.35 -13.57 10.49
C GLU A 22 -0.88 -15.02 10.48
N GLN A 23 -0.45 -15.59 11.62
CA GLN A 23 -0.09 -17.02 11.69
C GLN A 23 -1.31 -17.92 11.47
N LEU A 24 -2.44 -17.61 12.10
CA LEU A 24 -3.66 -18.42 11.94
C LEU A 24 -4.23 -18.38 10.52
N LEU A 25 -3.96 -17.33 9.75
CA LEU A 25 -4.35 -17.23 8.34
C LEU A 25 -3.39 -17.96 7.41
N ASN A 26 -2.11 -18.02 7.76
CA ASN A 26 -1.09 -18.68 6.93
C ASN A 26 -1.01 -20.19 7.16
N HIS A 27 -1.63 -20.69 8.24
CA HIS A 27 -1.60 -22.10 8.62
C HIS A 27 -3.02 -22.64 8.79
N THR A 28 -3.31 -23.78 8.16
CA THR A 28 -4.61 -24.45 8.33
C THR A 28 -4.84 -24.90 9.78
N LYS A 29 -3.76 -25.34 10.46
CA LYS A 29 -3.70 -25.65 11.89
C LYS A 29 -2.31 -25.32 12.45
N ILE A 30 -2.25 -24.84 13.69
CA ILE A 30 -1.00 -24.56 14.41
C ILE A 30 -1.18 -24.73 15.93
N THR A 31 -0.19 -25.27 16.62
CA THR A 31 -0.26 -25.46 18.08
C THR A 31 0.08 -24.19 18.86
N VAL A 32 -0.31 -24.14 20.13
CA VAL A 32 0.01 -23.02 21.03
C VAL A 32 1.52 -22.89 21.26
N ASN A 33 2.22 -24.02 21.36
CA ASN A 33 3.67 -24.04 21.54
C ASN A 33 4.36 -23.41 20.31
N GLU A 34 4.02 -23.87 19.11
CA GLU A 34 4.56 -23.29 17.86
C GLU A 34 4.27 -21.79 17.74
N LEU A 35 3.04 -21.36 18.07
CA LEU A 35 2.68 -19.94 18.12
C LEU A 35 3.55 -19.16 19.11
N ALA A 36 3.80 -19.71 20.29
CA ALA A 36 4.62 -19.08 21.32
C ALA A 36 6.08 -18.93 20.87
N GLU A 37 6.65 -19.96 20.23
CA GLU A 37 8.00 -19.93 19.66
C GLU A 37 8.13 -18.90 18.53
N ILE A 38 7.22 -18.93 17.54
CA ILE A 38 7.26 -18.03 16.38
C ILE A 38 7.10 -16.56 16.79
N ILE A 39 6.18 -16.28 17.73
CA ILE A 39 5.89 -14.92 18.18
C ILE A 39 6.91 -14.44 19.22
N GLY A 40 7.64 -15.35 19.87
CA GLY A 40 8.59 -15.05 20.93
C GLY A 40 7.91 -14.63 22.22
N THR A 41 6.90 -15.40 22.66
CA THR A 41 6.16 -15.16 23.90
C THR A 41 5.88 -16.48 24.65
N THR A 42 5.12 -16.43 25.74
CA THR A 42 4.76 -17.65 26.50
C THR A 42 3.42 -18.20 26.02
N GLU A 43 3.23 -19.52 26.12
CA GLU A 43 1.95 -20.17 25.83
C GLU A 43 0.78 -19.55 26.62
N ARG A 44 1.01 -19.19 27.89
CA ARG A 44 0.03 -18.47 28.72
C ARG A 44 -0.41 -17.15 28.08
N THR A 45 0.53 -16.40 27.48
CA THR A 45 0.22 -15.15 26.79
C THR A 45 -0.55 -15.42 25.51
N ILE A 46 -0.17 -16.45 24.74
CA ILE A 46 -0.91 -16.88 23.55
C ILE A 46 -2.36 -17.22 23.88
N PHE A 47 -2.62 -18.00 24.94
CA PHE A 47 -3.98 -18.31 25.37
C PHE A 47 -4.79 -17.04 25.72
N SER A 48 -4.18 -16.12 26.47
CA SER A 48 -4.85 -14.85 26.82
C SER A 48 -5.15 -14.00 25.59
N ASP A 49 -4.22 -13.94 24.63
CA ASP A 49 -4.40 -13.20 23.38
C ASP A 49 -5.46 -13.85 22.49
N LEU A 50 -5.49 -15.18 22.37
CA LEU A 50 -6.51 -15.90 21.60
C LEU A 50 -7.92 -15.62 22.14
N GLN A 51 -8.09 -15.61 23.47
CA GLN A 51 -9.38 -15.26 24.08
C GLN A 51 -9.74 -13.79 23.80
N SER A 52 -8.77 -12.88 23.92
CA SER A 52 -8.97 -11.47 23.57
C SER A 52 -9.30 -11.28 22.09
N ILE A 53 -8.67 -12.00 21.17
CA ILE A 53 -8.96 -11.88 19.74
C ILE A 53 -10.38 -12.40 19.48
N ARG A 54 -10.71 -13.57 20.03
CA ARG A 54 -12.02 -14.20 19.85
C ARG A 54 -13.17 -13.29 20.25
N SER A 55 -13.03 -12.50 21.33
CA SER A 55 -14.08 -11.58 21.77
C SER A 55 -14.30 -10.37 20.85
N HIS A 56 -13.38 -10.12 19.89
CA HIS A 56 -13.46 -8.98 18.97
C HIS A 56 -13.58 -9.41 17.51
N LEU A 57 -13.60 -10.71 17.20
CA LEU A 57 -13.74 -11.18 15.82
C LEU A 57 -15.07 -10.71 15.22
N PRO A 58 -15.10 -10.43 13.90
CA PRO A 58 -16.34 -10.06 13.23
C PRO A 58 -17.29 -11.26 13.19
N GLU A 59 -18.58 -10.97 13.00
CA GLU A 59 -19.57 -12.02 12.83
C GLU A 59 -19.17 -12.98 11.69
N GLY A 60 -19.33 -14.29 11.94
CA GLY A 60 -18.96 -15.33 10.99
C GLY A 60 -17.49 -15.75 11.02
N TRP A 61 -16.64 -15.15 11.84
CA TRP A 61 -15.28 -15.65 12.16
C TRP A 61 -15.23 -16.28 13.54
N ASP A 62 -14.54 -17.42 13.66
CA ASP A 62 -14.27 -18.03 14.97
C ASP A 62 -12.92 -18.75 15.01
N ILE A 63 -12.40 -18.92 16.22
CA ILE A 63 -11.18 -19.66 16.51
C ILE A 63 -11.56 -21.02 17.09
N PHE A 64 -11.23 -22.08 16.35
CA PHE A 64 -11.43 -23.45 16.76
C PHE A 64 -10.14 -24.03 17.31
N SER A 65 -10.25 -24.75 18.43
CA SER A 65 -9.15 -25.48 19.05
C SER A 65 -9.54 -26.93 19.23
N ASP A 66 -8.71 -27.84 18.74
CA ASP A 66 -8.82 -29.28 18.96
C ASP A 66 -7.46 -29.90 19.30
N GLN A 67 -7.39 -31.24 19.39
CA GLN A 67 -6.14 -31.96 19.72
C GLN A 67 -5.03 -31.75 18.68
N ALA A 68 -5.37 -31.38 17.45
CA ALA A 68 -4.40 -31.14 16.37
C ALA A 68 -3.98 -29.66 16.28
N GLY A 69 -4.50 -28.79 17.15
CA GLY A 69 -4.08 -27.40 17.26
C GLY A 69 -5.24 -26.41 17.10
N ILE A 70 -4.87 -25.18 16.75
CA ILE A 70 -5.76 -24.03 16.61
C ILE A 70 -5.89 -23.68 15.13
N SER A 71 -7.10 -23.31 14.72
CA SER A 71 -7.40 -22.83 13.36
C SER A 71 -8.35 -21.64 13.43
N LEU A 72 -8.17 -20.67 12.54
CA LEU A 72 -9.11 -19.59 12.31
C LEU A 72 -10.03 -20.01 11.15
N GLN A 73 -11.34 -19.97 11.37
CA GLN A 73 -12.33 -20.37 10.38
C GLN A 73 -13.32 -19.23 10.15
N ASN A 74 -13.89 -19.18 8.94
CA ASN A 74 -14.93 -18.23 8.58
C ASN A 74 -16.09 -18.91 7.85
N GLN A 75 -17.23 -18.23 7.83
CA GLN A 75 -18.32 -18.57 6.91
C GLN A 75 -17.88 -18.28 5.47
N GLN A 76 -18.39 -19.08 4.51
CA GLN A 76 -18.02 -18.98 3.10
C GLN A 76 -18.23 -17.54 2.58
N ASN A 77 -17.20 -16.98 1.93
CA ASN A 77 -17.13 -15.66 1.28
C ASN A 77 -16.77 -14.44 2.16
N LEU A 78 -16.36 -14.59 3.41
CA LEU A 78 -15.81 -13.46 4.18
C LEU A 78 -14.38 -13.12 3.74
N LEU A 79 -14.10 -11.84 3.50
CA LEU A 79 -12.78 -11.37 3.11
C LEU A 79 -11.85 -11.31 4.31
N THR A 80 -10.66 -11.91 4.17
CA THR A 80 -9.60 -11.85 5.19
C THR A 80 -9.20 -10.42 5.56
N ASN A 81 -9.38 -9.46 4.63
CA ASN A 81 -9.02 -8.07 4.87
C ASN A 81 -9.85 -7.38 5.96
N ASP A 82 -11.09 -7.85 6.21
CA ASP A 82 -11.98 -7.24 7.20
C ASP A 82 -11.52 -7.55 8.63
N LEU A 83 -10.77 -8.64 8.83
CA LEU A 83 -10.20 -8.98 10.14
C LEU A 83 -9.23 -7.92 10.65
N TRP A 84 -8.50 -7.27 9.74
CA TRP A 84 -7.47 -6.32 10.12
C TRP A 84 -8.03 -5.03 10.69
N GLU A 85 -9.23 -4.64 10.23
CA GLU A 85 -9.90 -3.40 10.64
C GLU A 85 -10.09 -3.32 12.17
N ILE A 86 -10.40 -4.45 12.81
CA ILE A 86 -10.57 -4.53 14.27
C ILE A 86 -9.31 -4.09 15.00
N PHE A 87 -8.15 -4.55 14.54
CA PHE A 87 -6.86 -4.22 15.14
C PHE A 87 -6.41 -2.79 14.79
N PHE A 88 -6.72 -2.33 13.58
CA PHE A 88 -6.37 -0.98 13.15
C PHE A 88 -7.13 0.09 13.93
N LYS A 89 -8.43 -0.11 14.16
CA LYS A 89 -9.27 0.77 14.98
C LYS A 89 -8.79 0.93 16.42
N GLN A 90 -8.08 -0.06 16.94
CA GLN A 90 -7.55 -0.05 18.30
C GLN A 90 -6.17 0.62 18.40
N SER A 91 -5.44 0.77 17.29
CA SER A 91 -4.08 1.30 17.29
C SER A 91 -4.06 2.81 17.07
N VAL A 92 -3.59 3.54 18.08
CA VAL A 92 -3.44 5.01 18.04
C VAL A 92 -2.51 5.43 16.90
N SER A 93 -1.45 4.66 16.64
CA SER A 93 -0.51 4.99 15.58
C SER A 93 -1.08 4.77 14.18
N VAL A 94 -1.93 3.77 14.00
CA VAL A 94 -2.61 3.53 12.72
C VAL A 94 -3.67 4.60 12.48
N GLU A 95 -4.49 4.90 13.49
CA GLU A 95 -5.52 5.96 13.42
C GLU A 95 -4.92 7.34 13.11
N LEU A 96 -3.81 7.70 13.75
CA LEU A 96 -3.12 8.95 13.46
C LEU A 96 -2.63 9.00 12.00
N LEU A 97 -2.01 7.92 11.50
CA LEU A 97 -1.53 7.86 10.12
C LEU A 97 -2.67 7.84 9.11
N LYS A 98 -3.81 7.21 9.42
CA LYS A 98 -5.01 7.28 8.60
C LYS A 98 -5.49 8.72 8.51
N ASN A 99 -5.66 9.41 9.64
CA ASN A 99 -6.07 10.82 9.64
C ASN A 99 -5.10 11.72 8.85
N LEU A 100 -3.79 11.47 8.95
CA LEU A 100 -2.75 12.18 8.21
C LEU A 100 -2.69 11.84 6.71
N LEU A 101 -3.28 10.72 6.27
CA LEU A 101 -3.45 10.39 4.85
C LEU A 101 -4.50 11.31 4.22
N PHE A 102 -5.64 11.47 4.90
CA PHE A 102 -6.80 12.22 4.41
C PHE A 102 -6.75 13.73 4.68
N THR A 103 -5.91 14.17 5.62
CA THR A 103 -5.80 15.58 5.98
C THR A 103 -4.34 16.03 6.01
N LYS A 104 -4.09 17.26 5.55
CA LYS A 104 -2.75 17.86 5.60
C LYS A 104 -2.28 18.11 7.04
N LYS A 105 -3.22 18.48 7.92
CA LYS A 105 -2.99 18.76 9.34
C LYS A 105 -4.16 18.22 10.15
N VAL A 106 -3.87 17.37 11.11
CA VAL A 106 -4.83 16.86 12.08
C VAL A 106 -4.93 17.84 13.24
N ALA A 107 -6.14 18.22 13.64
CA ALA A 107 -6.38 18.98 14.85
C ALA A 107 -6.16 18.06 16.07
N VAL A 108 -5.11 18.33 16.84
CA VAL A 108 -4.71 17.48 17.97
C VAL A 108 -5.77 17.46 19.09
N PRO A 109 -6.41 18.58 19.47
CA PRO A 109 -7.48 18.53 20.49
C PRO A 109 -8.62 17.59 20.11
N ASP A 110 -9.08 17.64 18.86
CA ASP A 110 -10.18 16.80 18.36
C ASP A 110 -9.76 15.34 18.34
N PHE A 111 -8.57 15.04 17.80
CA PHE A 111 -8.02 13.67 17.83
C PHE A 111 -7.86 13.13 19.26
N LEU A 112 -7.42 13.95 20.23
CA LEU A 112 -7.33 13.48 21.60
C LEU A 112 -8.71 13.17 22.21
N ALA A 113 -9.72 13.98 21.88
CA ALA A 113 -11.09 13.77 22.35
C ALA A 113 -11.71 12.51 21.72
N ASP A 114 -11.60 12.35 20.41
CA ASP A 114 -12.19 11.23 19.65
C ASP A 114 -11.66 9.87 20.09
N TYR A 115 -10.38 9.79 20.44
CA TYR A 115 -9.71 8.55 20.85
C TYR A 115 -9.49 8.44 22.36
N GLY A 116 -9.96 9.40 23.17
CA GLY A 116 -9.85 9.36 24.64
C GLY A 116 -8.41 9.38 25.16
N LEU A 117 -7.52 10.12 24.52
CA LEU A 117 -6.07 10.11 24.78
C LEU A 117 -5.58 11.36 25.51
N SER A 118 -4.51 11.21 26.29
CA SER A 118 -3.72 12.36 26.74
C SER A 118 -2.69 12.77 25.68
N TYR A 119 -2.35 14.06 25.61
CA TYR A 119 -1.27 14.54 24.75
C TYR A 119 0.07 13.83 25.02
N GLY A 120 0.37 13.52 26.29
CA GLY A 120 1.58 12.80 26.68
C GLY A 120 1.59 11.35 26.18
N THR A 121 0.42 10.72 26.06
CA THR A 121 0.27 9.40 25.43
C THR A 121 0.55 9.53 23.94
N LEU A 122 -0.16 10.41 23.22
CA LEU A 122 0.02 10.63 21.79
C LEU A 122 1.48 10.94 21.43
N LYS A 123 2.14 11.80 22.20
CA LYS A 123 3.57 12.12 22.02
C LYS A 123 4.46 10.88 22.09
N ARG A 124 4.20 9.95 23.00
CA ARG A 124 4.95 8.69 23.12
C ARG A 124 4.73 7.78 21.90
N HIS A 125 3.52 7.71 21.37
CA HIS A 125 3.24 6.98 20.12
C HIS A 125 3.97 7.63 18.94
N VAL A 126 3.84 8.95 18.76
CA VAL A 126 4.53 9.70 17.70
C VAL A 126 6.05 9.51 17.75
N THR A 127 6.67 9.55 18.92
CA THR A 127 8.12 9.26 19.04
C THR A 127 8.49 7.89 18.48
N LYS A 128 7.70 6.84 18.78
CA LYS A 128 7.94 5.50 18.24
C LYS A 128 7.68 5.42 16.73
N ILE A 129 6.65 6.12 16.22
CA ILE A 129 6.35 6.19 14.78
C ILE A 129 7.53 6.86 14.05
N ASN A 130 8.03 7.99 14.57
CA ASN A 130 9.13 8.73 13.96
C ASN A 130 10.42 7.92 13.86
N GLN A 131 10.69 7.03 14.83
CA GLN A 131 11.82 6.07 14.73
C GLN A 131 11.69 5.13 13.51
N ARG A 132 10.47 4.84 13.06
CA ARG A 132 10.20 4.01 11.89
C ARG A 132 10.17 4.82 10.60
N LEU A 133 9.62 6.03 10.65
CA LEU A 133 9.54 6.92 9.49
C LEU A 133 10.91 7.49 9.08
N ALA A 134 11.87 7.57 10.01
CA ALA A 134 13.21 8.09 9.74
C ALA A 134 13.92 7.39 8.56
N SER A 135 13.75 6.07 8.37
CA SER A 135 14.35 5.35 7.24
C SER A 135 13.73 5.69 5.88
N TYR A 136 12.66 6.49 5.88
CA TYR A 136 11.96 6.95 4.69
C TYR A 136 12.09 8.47 4.53
N ASP A 137 12.95 9.15 5.30
CA ASP A 137 13.06 10.62 5.32
C ASP A 137 11.73 11.32 5.65
N LEU A 138 10.91 10.68 6.49
CA LEU A 138 9.63 11.20 6.95
C LEU A 138 9.63 11.39 8.47
N GLN A 139 8.83 12.33 8.95
CA GLN A 139 8.61 12.55 10.38
C GLN A 139 7.22 13.12 10.61
N ILE A 140 6.53 12.70 11.67
CA ILE A 140 5.36 13.41 12.18
C ILE A 140 5.85 14.56 13.07
N ASP A 141 5.53 15.79 12.68
CA ASP A 141 5.59 16.95 13.56
C ASP A 141 4.33 17.00 14.41
N LEU A 142 4.51 17.09 15.72
CA LEU A 142 3.43 17.08 16.70
C LEU A 142 3.57 18.28 17.62
N THR A 143 2.55 19.14 17.59
CA THR A 143 2.36 20.24 18.53
C THR A 143 1.10 19.99 19.37
N LYS A 144 0.82 20.85 20.36
CA LYS A 144 -0.43 20.79 21.13
C LYS A 144 -1.69 21.02 20.28
N TYR A 145 -1.56 21.62 19.10
CA TYR A 145 -2.68 22.05 18.27
C TYR A 145 -2.81 21.24 16.99
N THR A 146 -1.69 20.86 16.39
CA THR A 146 -1.67 20.18 15.08
C THR A 146 -0.66 19.06 15.02
N ALA A 147 -0.98 18.03 14.23
CA ALA A 147 -0.04 17.02 13.77
C ALA A 147 0.01 17.03 12.23
N CYS A 148 1.20 16.91 11.64
CA CYS A 148 1.37 16.75 10.19
C CYS A 148 2.60 15.88 9.86
N ILE A 149 2.61 15.27 8.67
CA ILE A 149 3.78 14.55 8.16
C ILE A 149 4.68 15.56 7.46
N LEU A 150 5.93 15.63 7.89
CA LEU A 150 7.03 16.31 7.25
C LEU A 150 7.75 15.37 6.28
N GLY A 151 8.07 15.88 5.09
CA GLY A 151 8.72 15.16 4.02
C GLY A 151 8.25 15.66 2.66
N LYS A 152 8.95 15.27 1.58
CA LYS A 152 8.49 15.55 0.23
C LYS A 152 7.21 14.75 -0.04
N GLU A 153 6.20 15.36 -0.65
CA GLU A 153 4.90 14.70 -0.86
C GLU A 153 5.04 13.40 -1.66
N ARG A 154 5.95 13.32 -2.65
CA ARG A 154 6.27 12.08 -3.37
C ARG A 154 6.66 10.95 -2.41
N VAL A 155 7.50 11.24 -1.43
CA VAL A 155 8.00 10.26 -0.45
C VAL A 155 6.88 9.84 0.50
N ILE A 156 6.01 10.77 0.90
CA ILE A 156 4.80 10.48 1.69
C ILE A 156 3.90 9.50 0.92
N ARG A 157 3.61 9.78 -0.35
CA ARG A 157 2.77 8.91 -1.19
C ARG A 157 3.39 7.53 -1.37
N THR A 158 4.69 7.44 -1.67
CA THR A 158 5.40 6.16 -1.76
C THR A 158 5.37 5.37 -0.46
N PHE A 159 5.51 6.04 0.69
CA PHE A 159 5.41 5.39 2.00
C PHE A 159 4.01 4.79 2.20
N TYR A 160 2.96 5.57 1.97
CA TYR A 160 1.58 5.08 2.10
C TYR A 160 1.25 3.96 1.12
N HIS A 161 1.70 4.08 -0.13
CA HIS A 161 1.53 3.03 -1.14
C HIS A 161 2.14 1.71 -0.65
N ARG A 162 3.41 1.72 -0.22
CA ARG A 162 4.06 0.53 0.37
C ARG A 162 3.36 -0.01 1.62
N LEU A 163 2.80 0.88 2.44
CA LEU A 163 2.07 0.51 3.65
C LEU A 163 0.70 -0.13 3.32
N LEU A 164 0.03 0.35 2.27
CA LEU A 164 -1.39 0.12 2.02
C LEU A 164 -1.69 -0.77 0.80
N ILE A 165 -0.72 -1.14 -0.05
CA ILE A 165 -0.92 -2.14 -1.11
C ILE A 165 -1.63 -3.41 -0.60
N PRO A 166 -1.22 -4.03 0.53
CA PRO A 166 -1.91 -5.23 1.04
C PRO A 166 -3.34 -4.97 1.50
N PHE A 167 -3.74 -3.71 1.64
CA PHE A 167 -5.05 -3.26 2.12
C PHE A 167 -5.81 -2.47 1.06
N THR A 168 -5.51 -2.68 -0.23
CA THR A 168 -6.23 -2.00 -1.33
C THR A 168 -7.71 -2.34 -1.34
N HIS A 169 -8.07 -3.59 -1.00
CA HIS A 169 -9.45 -4.06 -0.83
C HIS A 169 -9.85 -4.06 0.64
N ASN A 170 -9.80 -2.90 1.29
CA ASN A 170 -10.16 -2.76 2.69
C ASN A 170 -10.84 -1.39 2.94
N ASN A 171 -12.08 -1.45 3.43
CA ASN A 171 -12.91 -0.26 3.65
C ASN A 171 -12.41 0.64 4.78
N TYR A 172 -11.56 0.12 5.68
CA TYR A 172 -11.01 0.94 6.74
C TYR A 172 -10.04 2.00 6.22
N PHE A 173 -9.21 1.72 5.21
CA PHE A 173 -8.35 2.75 4.60
C PHE A 173 -8.95 3.39 3.36
N PHE A 174 -9.78 2.67 2.62
CA PHE A 174 -10.38 3.13 1.37
C PHE A 174 -11.89 2.89 1.44
N GLU A 175 -12.63 3.85 2.00
CA GLU A 175 -14.09 3.77 2.05
C GLU A 175 -14.67 3.61 0.64
N ASP A 176 -15.65 2.71 0.50
CA ASP A 176 -16.25 2.34 -0.79
C ASP A 176 -15.21 2.00 -1.88
N TYR A 177 -14.12 1.31 -1.52
CA TYR A 177 -13.01 1.01 -2.44
C TYR A 177 -13.46 0.40 -3.76
N SER A 178 -14.52 -0.42 -3.76
CA SER A 178 -15.03 -1.10 -4.96
C SER A 178 -15.54 -0.11 -6.01
N ILE A 179 -16.11 1.02 -5.59
CA ILE A 179 -16.55 2.09 -6.49
C ILE A 179 -15.32 2.73 -7.15
N HIS A 180 -14.34 3.13 -6.35
CA HIS A 180 -13.11 3.76 -6.83
C HIS A 180 -12.30 2.81 -7.72
N GLU A 181 -12.21 1.54 -7.34
CA GLU A 181 -11.53 0.50 -8.11
C GLU A 181 -12.19 0.30 -9.48
N SER A 182 -13.53 0.33 -9.54
CA SER A 182 -14.25 0.22 -10.81
C SER A 182 -13.85 1.30 -11.82
N HIS A 183 -13.49 2.50 -11.35
CA HIS A 183 -12.98 3.57 -12.19
C HIS A 183 -11.64 3.18 -12.84
N TYR A 184 -10.73 2.59 -12.06
CA TYR A 184 -9.42 2.12 -12.51
C TYR A 184 -9.53 0.93 -13.47
N PHE A 185 -10.39 -0.05 -13.15
CA PHE A 185 -10.65 -1.18 -14.05
C PHE A 185 -11.23 -0.75 -15.38
N GLN A 186 -12.14 0.23 -15.40
CA GLN A 186 -12.64 0.76 -16.67
C GLN A 186 -11.52 1.49 -17.45
N PHE A 187 -10.60 2.17 -16.76
CA PHE A 187 -9.43 2.77 -17.40
C PHE A 187 -8.54 1.71 -18.07
N LEU A 188 -8.19 0.63 -17.36
CA LEU A 188 -7.39 -0.47 -17.93
C LEU A 188 -8.10 -1.15 -19.10
N ARG A 189 -9.40 -1.43 -18.96
CA ARG A 189 -10.23 -2.04 -20.02
C ARG A 189 -10.29 -1.17 -21.28
N ASN A 190 -10.37 0.14 -21.13
CA ASN A 190 -10.36 1.04 -22.27
C ASN A 190 -8.97 1.08 -22.92
N LEU A 191 -7.89 1.08 -22.13
CA LEU A 191 -6.53 1.07 -22.66
C LEU A 191 -6.20 -0.22 -23.43
N SER A 192 -6.63 -1.38 -22.94
CA SER A 192 -6.36 -2.66 -23.59
C SER A 192 -7.01 -2.82 -24.97
N GLN A 193 -7.96 -1.94 -25.31
CA GLN A 193 -8.63 -1.88 -26.61
C GLN A 193 -7.99 -0.88 -27.59
N THR A 194 -6.84 -0.30 -27.23
CA THR A 194 -6.14 0.73 -28.03
C THR A 194 -4.73 0.31 -28.40
N GLU A 195 -4.07 1.08 -29.25
CA GLU A 195 -2.64 0.92 -29.57
C GLU A 195 -1.72 1.25 -28.37
N LEU A 196 -2.28 1.71 -27.25
CA LEU A 196 -1.60 1.97 -25.98
C LEU A 196 -1.69 0.81 -24.97
N ALA A 197 -2.22 -0.34 -25.38
CA ALA A 197 -2.38 -1.52 -24.54
C ALA A 197 -1.05 -1.95 -23.89
N VAL A 198 -1.13 -2.32 -22.61
CA VAL A 198 -0.01 -2.77 -21.79
C VAL A 198 -0.53 -3.58 -20.60
N GLU A 199 0.17 -4.64 -20.23
CA GLU A 199 -0.11 -5.44 -19.05
C GLU A 199 0.47 -4.80 -17.79
N THR A 200 -0.30 -4.78 -16.70
CA THR A 200 0.08 -4.11 -15.46
C THR A 200 -0.26 -4.92 -14.22
N GLU A 201 0.47 -4.70 -13.12
CA GLU A 201 0.10 -5.09 -11.78
C GLU A 201 -1.10 -4.26 -11.29
N GLU A 202 -2.32 -4.78 -11.49
CA GLU A 202 -3.56 -4.02 -11.29
C GLU A 202 -3.71 -3.49 -9.86
N ILE A 203 -3.51 -4.33 -8.84
CA ILE A 203 -3.62 -3.93 -7.42
C ILE A 203 -2.61 -2.82 -7.08
N PHE A 204 -1.38 -2.93 -7.62
CA PHE A 204 -0.33 -1.94 -7.42
C PHE A 204 -0.75 -0.58 -8.01
N GLY A 205 -1.29 -0.57 -9.23
CA GLY A 205 -1.80 0.60 -9.92
C GLY A 205 -3.04 1.22 -9.24
N THR A 206 -4.01 0.39 -8.84
CA THR A 206 -5.22 0.82 -8.10
C THR A 206 -4.84 1.52 -6.80
N CYS A 207 -3.91 0.95 -6.02
CA CYS A 207 -3.44 1.59 -4.78
C CYS A 207 -2.79 2.95 -5.05
N TRP A 208 -1.97 3.09 -6.11
CA TRP A 208 -1.42 4.38 -6.50
C TRP A 208 -2.51 5.41 -6.84
N PHE A 209 -3.51 4.98 -7.61
CA PHE A 209 -4.66 5.81 -7.95
C PHE A 209 -5.41 6.30 -6.71
N PHE A 210 -5.64 5.44 -5.72
CA PHE A 210 -6.28 5.82 -4.45
C PHE A 210 -5.45 6.83 -3.68
N ILE A 211 -4.16 6.54 -3.45
CA ILE A 211 -3.28 7.44 -2.69
C ILE A 211 -3.17 8.81 -3.37
N ASN A 212 -2.94 8.86 -4.69
CA ASN A 212 -2.89 10.12 -5.42
C ASN A 212 -4.22 10.90 -5.29
N THR A 213 -5.35 10.23 -5.45
CA THR A 213 -6.68 10.84 -5.34
C THR A 213 -6.91 11.45 -3.96
N ILE A 214 -6.64 10.68 -2.89
CA ILE A 214 -6.83 11.14 -1.52
C ILE A 214 -5.95 12.35 -1.21
N ARG A 215 -4.67 12.28 -1.56
CA ARG A 215 -3.71 13.36 -1.27
C ARG A 215 -3.99 14.63 -2.05
N ILE A 216 -4.42 14.50 -3.31
CA ILE A 216 -4.86 15.64 -4.11
C ILE A 216 -6.10 16.30 -3.49
N LYS A 217 -7.12 15.52 -3.10
CA LYS A 217 -8.33 16.02 -2.43
C LYS A 217 -8.01 16.66 -1.07
N ALA A 218 -7.01 16.15 -0.36
CA ALA A 218 -6.49 16.73 0.89
C ALA A 218 -5.64 18.01 0.71
N ASN A 219 -5.49 18.50 -0.54
CA ASN A 219 -4.64 19.63 -0.90
C ASN A 219 -3.15 19.44 -0.54
N CYS A 220 -2.69 18.19 -0.58
CA CYS A 220 -1.30 17.77 -0.44
C CYS A 220 -0.70 17.57 -1.83
N ARG A 221 -0.26 18.67 -2.45
CA ARG A 221 0.25 18.71 -3.82
C ARG A 221 1.73 18.37 -3.89
N LEU A 222 2.15 17.76 -4.99
CA LEU A 222 3.56 17.53 -5.30
C LEU A 222 4.31 18.85 -5.54
N ASP A 223 5.60 18.86 -5.17
CA ASP A 223 6.50 19.97 -5.43
C ASP A 223 6.75 20.17 -6.93
N SER A 224 6.92 21.42 -7.37
CA SER A 224 7.08 21.80 -8.78
C SER A 224 8.36 21.30 -9.46
N SER A 225 9.30 20.72 -8.70
CA SER A 225 10.59 20.25 -9.21
C SER A 225 10.55 18.86 -9.87
N ILE A 226 9.39 18.19 -9.87
CA ILE A 226 9.23 16.85 -10.42
C ILE A 226 8.71 16.96 -11.86
N HIS A 227 9.64 16.94 -12.82
CA HIS A 227 9.31 16.75 -14.23
C HIS A 227 9.78 15.38 -14.69
N ILE A 228 8.87 14.41 -14.67
CA ILE A 228 9.07 13.10 -15.30
C ILE A 228 8.45 13.21 -16.69
N ASN A 229 9.10 13.96 -17.58
CA ASN A 229 8.64 14.09 -18.95
C ASN A 229 9.40 13.09 -19.80
N SER A 230 8.70 12.04 -20.23
CA SER A 230 9.15 11.18 -21.31
C SER A 230 8.06 11.17 -22.38
N THR A 231 8.47 11.02 -23.64
CA THR A 231 7.55 10.83 -24.75
C THR A 231 6.59 9.67 -24.50
N LEU A 232 7.05 8.63 -23.79
CA LEU A 232 6.22 7.48 -23.42
C LEU A 232 5.13 7.85 -22.41
N SER A 233 5.47 8.61 -21.36
CA SER A 233 4.52 9.02 -20.32
C SER A 233 3.37 9.86 -20.89
N SER A 234 3.66 10.74 -21.84
CA SER A 234 2.67 11.67 -22.39
C SER A 234 1.60 11.01 -23.25
N LEU A 235 1.87 9.81 -23.78
CA LEU A 235 0.87 9.01 -24.52
C LEU A 235 -0.35 8.68 -23.64
N TYR A 236 -0.14 8.52 -22.33
CA TYR A 236 -1.18 8.16 -21.38
C TYR A 236 -1.92 9.37 -20.77
N ASP A 237 -1.47 10.60 -21.02
CA ASP A 237 -1.99 11.80 -20.37
C ASP A 237 -3.50 11.96 -20.52
N SER A 238 -4.02 11.73 -21.73
CA SER A 238 -5.45 11.86 -22.02
C SER A 238 -6.28 10.83 -21.24
N ALA A 239 -5.81 9.58 -21.19
CA ALA A 239 -6.50 8.51 -20.48
C ALA A 239 -6.46 8.72 -18.96
N LEU A 240 -5.31 9.13 -18.41
CA LEU A 240 -5.15 9.42 -16.99
C LEU A 240 -5.98 10.63 -16.56
N LYS A 241 -6.02 11.72 -17.35
CA LYS A 241 -6.91 12.86 -17.08
C LYS A 241 -8.37 12.42 -16.99
N LYS A 242 -8.83 11.56 -17.90
CA LYS A 242 -10.20 11.01 -17.88
C LYS A 242 -10.46 10.13 -16.65
N LEU A 243 -9.51 9.29 -16.26
CA LEU A 243 -9.61 8.45 -15.07
C LEU A 243 -9.86 9.29 -13.81
N TYR A 244 -8.97 10.24 -13.53
CA TYR A 244 -9.06 11.03 -12.30
C TYR A 244 -10.16 12.09 -12.34
N LEU A 245 -10.63 12.50 -13.52
CA LEU A 245 -11.82 13.36 -13.63
C LEU A 245 -13.05 12.69 -13.02
N LYS A 246 -13.15 11.35 -13.05
CA LYS A 246 -14.22 10.60 -12.36
C LYS A 246 -14.22 10.79 -10.85
N GLU A 247 -13.07 11.14 -10.28
CA GLU A 247 -12.89 11.48 -8.87
C GLU A 247 -13.02 12.99 -8.61
N GLY A 248 -13.43 13.77 -9.60
CA GLY A 248 -13.51 15.23 -9.52
C GLY A 248 -12.14 15.92 -9.54
N ILE A 249 -11.09 15.24 -10.02
CA ILE A 249 -9.72 15.76 -10.04
C ILE A 249 -9.31 16.19 -11.44
N TYR A 250 -8.92 17.46 -11.58
CA TYR A 250 -8.26 17.97 -12.76
C TYR A 250 -6.74 17.81 -12.65
N LEU A 251 -6.17 16.80 -13.32
CA LEU A 251 -4.72 16.62 -13.36
C LEU A 251 -4.03 17.56 -14.33
N LYS A 252 -2.99 18.22 -13.81
CA LYS A 252 -2.12 19.14 -14.53
C LYS A 252 -0.68 18.99 -14.02
N ASP A 253 0.27 19.42 -14.85
CA ASP A 253 1.66 19.64 -14.48
C ASP A 253 2.30 18.46 -13.73
N THR A 254 2.85 18.70 -12.54
CA THR A 254 3.59 17.71 -11.75
C THR A 254 2.74 16.54 -11.26
N GLU A 255 1.46 16.77 -10.97
CA GLU A 255 0.53 15.69 -10.59
C GLU A 255 0.31 14.74 -11.76
N LEU A 256 0.21 15.28 -12.99
CA LEU A 256 0.02 14.47 -14.18
C LEU A 256 1.26 13.63 -14.45
N SER A 257 2.44 14.25 -14.44
CA SER A 257 3.70 13.53 -14.60
C SER A 257 3.89 12.44 -13.56
N PHE A 258 3.49 12.67 -12.31
CA PHE A 258 3.59 11.66 -11.27
C PHE A 258 2.57 10.54 -11.41
N ALA A 259 1.32 10.84 -11.76
CA ALA A 259 0.32 9.82 -12.05
C ALA A 259 0.76 8.93 -13.22
N SER A 260 1.33 9.51 -14.28
CA SER A 260 1.91 8.75 -15.40
C SER A 260 3.09 7.88 -14.93
N PHE A 261 3.98 8.41 -14.09
CA PHE A 261 5.06 7.63 -13.50
C PHE A 261 4.54 6.45 -12.66
N CYS A 262 3.55 6.66 -11.79
CA CYS A 262 2.94 5.58 -11.00
C CYS A 262 2.32 4.49 -11.88
N PHE A 263 1.71 4.87 -13.01
CA PHE A 263 1.17 3.91 -13.97
C PHE A 263 2.29 3.12 -14.67
N LEU A 264 3.36 3.78 -15.11
CA LEU A 264 4.54 3.12 -15.69
C LEU A 264 5.20 2.13 -14.72
N GLU A 265 5.32 2.49 -13.44
CA GLU A 265 5.86 1.59 -12.40
C GLU A 265 4.98 0.35 -12.16
N SER A 266 3.72 0.37 -12.61
CA SER A 266 2.85 -0.81 -12.53
C SER A 266 3.00 -1.75 -13.72
N TRP A 267 3.85 -1.45 -14.72
CA TRP A 267 3.98 -2.30 -15.90
C TRP A 267 4.69 -3.61 -15.59
N ASN A 268 4.16 -4.69 -16.15
CA ASN A 268 4.83 -5.98 -16.08
C ASN A 268 6.04 -6.01 -17.03
N TYR A 269 7.09 -6.73 -16.63
CA TYR A 269 8.10 -7.21 -17.56
C TYR A 269 7.50 -8.28 -18.49
N ASN A 270 8.17 -8.59 -19.61
CA ASN A 270 7.69 -9.54 -20.63
C ASN A 270 6.27 -9.21 -21.13
N ASN A 271 6.08 -7.95 -21.49
CA ASN A 271 4.77 -7.38 -21.80
C ASN A 271 4.37 -7.58 -23.27
N ASN A 272 3.06 -7.52 -23.53
CA ASN A 272 2.49 -7.46 -24.87
C ASN A 272 2.06 -6.02 -25.18
N TYR A 273 2.97 -5.25 -25.76
CA TYR A 273 2.73 -3.83 -26.05
C TYR A 273 1.81 -3.62 -27.25
N GLY A 274 0.91 -2.65 -27.14
CA GLY A 274 0.21 -2.08 -28.29
C GLY A 274 1.17 -1.41 -29.28
N GLN A 275 0.73 -1.25 -30.53
CA GLN A 275 1.60 -0.82 -31.64
C GLN A 275 2.28 0.54 -31.41
N GLU A 276 1.59 1.49 -30.78
CA GLU A 276 2.13 2.83 -30.53
C GLU A 276 3.21 2.80 -29.43
N ILE A 277 3.02 1.96 -28.41
CA ILE A 277 4.01 1.74 -27.34
C ILE A 277 5.23 1.02 -27.89
N ALA A 278 5.03 -0.06 -28.64
CA ALA A 278 6.12 -0.79 -29.29
C ALA A 278 6.96 0.16 -30.18
N ARG A 279 6.29 1.01 -30.98
CA ARG A 279 6.98 2.04 -31.79
C ARG A 279 7.77 3.01 -30.90
N CYS A 280 7.18 3.53 -29.82
CA CYS A 280 7.88 4.46 -28.93
C CYS A 280 9.14 3.82 -28.29
N LEU A 281 9.05 2.56 -27.89
CA LEU A 281 10.16 1.82 -27.29
C LEU A 281 11.28 1.51 -28.30
N HIS A 282 10.93 1.14 -29.54
CA HIS A 282 11.91 0.92 -30.61
C HIS A 282 12.71 2.17 -30.99
N HIS A 283 12.16 3.38 -30.75
CA HIS A 283 12.87 4.64 -30.97
C HIS A 283 13.56 5.17 -29.70
N SER A 284 13.69 4.34 -28.67
CA SER A 284 14.38 4.72 -27.44
C SER A 284 15.86 5.00 -27.72
N PRO A 285 16.43 6.11 -27.21
CA PRO A 285 17.85 6.43 -27.38
C PRO A 285 18.78 5.43 -26.65
N PHE A 286 18.22 4.56 -25.82
CA PHE A 286 18.97 3.56 -25.06
C PHE A 286 18.98 2.17 -25.71
N LEU A 287 18.22 1.96 -26.80
CA LEU A 287 18.03 0.62 -27.36
C LEU A 287 19.36 -0.01 -27.78
N GLU A 288 20.17 0.68 -28.60
CA GLU A 288 21.46 0.19 -29.10
C GLU A 288 22.45 -0.12 -27.96
N VAL A 289 22.47 0.71 -26.91
CA VAL A 289 23.32 0.52 -25.73
C VAL A 289 22.90 -0.74 -24.96
N LEU A 290 21.60 -0.98 -24.84
CA LEU A 290 21.05 -2.16 -24.15
C LEU A 290 21.29 -3.44 -24.97
N GLU A 291 21.11 -3.39 -26.29
CA GLU A 291 21.41 -4.51 -27.21
C GLU A 291 22.88 -4.92 -27.08
N THR A 292 23.79 -3.95 -27.17
CA THR A 292 25.24 -4.19 -27.01
C THR A 292 25.56 -4.82 -25.65
N PHE A 293 25.00 -4.28 -24.57
CA PHE A 293 25.21 -4.82 -23.22
C PHE A 293 24.73 -6.27 -23.09
N VAL A 294 23.57 -6.60 -23.65
CA VAL A 294 23.03 -7.98 -23.61
C VAL A 294 23.90 -8.93 -24.44
N GLU A 295 24.43 -8.50 -25.59
CA GLU A 295 25.34 -9.30 -26.40
C GLU A 295 26.67 -9.61 -25.68
N GLU A 296 27.25 -8.60 -25.03
CA GLU A 296 28.46 -8.73 -24.22
C GLU A 296 28.24 -9.69 -23.04
N LEU A 297 27.15 -9.48 -22.29
CA LEU A 297 26.78 -10.31 -21.16
C LEU A 297 26.52 -11.77 -21.57
N ALA A 298 25.82 -11.97 -22.69
CA ALA A 298 25.55 -13.31 -23.23
C ALA A 298 26.85 -14.04 -23.60
N SER A 299 27.83 -13.31 -24.13
CA SER A 299 29.12 -13.86 -24.52
C SER A 299 30.00 -14.19 -23.31
N GLU A 300 30.03 -13.32 -22.29
CA GLU A 300 30.77 -13.56 -21.04
C GLU A 300 30.21 -14.77 -20.27
N LEU A 301 28.89 -14.92 -20.23
CA LEU A 301 28.23 -16.00 -19.49
C LEU A 301 28.01 -17.29 -20.30
N SER A 302 28.42 -17.32 -21.58
CA SER A 302 28.16 -18.45 -22.50
C SER A 302 26.66 -18.80 -22.63
N LEU A 303 25.82 -17.77 -22.68
CA LEU A 303 24.35 -17.87 -22.77
C LEU A 303 23.84 -17.43 -24.15
N ASP A 304 24.17 -18.17 -25.20
CA ASP A 304 23.78 -17.83 -26.58
C ASP A 304 22.26 -17.76 -26.82
N GLN A 305 21.44 -18.27 -25.89
CA GLN A 305 19.98 -18.13 -25.95
C GLN A 305 19.52 -16.69 -25.75
N LEU A 306 20.29 -15.84 -25.04
CA LEU A 306 19.95 -14.43 -24.82
C LEU A 306 20.07 -13.59 -26.09
N LYS A 307 20.92 -14.00 -27.03
CA LYS A 307 21.10 -13.33 -28.34
C LYS A 307 19.89 -13.47 -29.28
N LYS A 308 18.94 -14.37 -28.97
CA LYS A 308 17.74 -14.63 -29.80
C LYS A 308 16.54 -13.74 -29.47
N HIS A 309 16.63 -12.96 -28.39
CA HIS A 309 15.52 -12.16 -27.85
C HIS A 309 15.77 -10.64 -27.93
N LEU A 310 16.87 -10.24 -28.58
CA LEU A 310 17.11 -8.87 -29.06
C LEU A 310 16.44 -8.70 -30.43
#